data_AF-A0AAN7WBS7-F1
#
_entry.id   AF-A0AAN7WBS7-F1
#
_cell.length_a   1.000
_cell.length_b   1.000
_cell.length_c   1.000
_cell.angle_alpha   90.00
_cell.angle_beta   90.00
_cell.angle_gamma   90.00
#
_symmetry.space_group_name_H-M   'P 1'
#
loop_
_entity.id
_entity.type
_entity.pdbx_description
1 polymer ?
#
loop_
_entity_poly.entity_id
_entity_poly.type
_entity_poly.pdbx_seq_one_letter_code
_entity_poly.pdbx_strand_id
1 'polypeptide(L)'
;MHFDITDELDPEQPWQPLESILTVWIEMIQRCKVVALPDDVGTTTYANAEGGGLLEIPGPPQDPRTGAKRRDSQMKPWTIVPWTPKDLEESVELWGMLVKSIEQKMGLDDSPPADQLLDAQTLDSALIPDGFARKFLSRVPRPRFKYIAPGLRVPTAEDFIVQPLIEANWQQQDEDDVPAILLFRGDALVDADELTWIQANTTAPKCPCGVYLSPCDQYNPYPQQDGFALILPFDLDSGWAKKSDYGVVQAKDDLYQSGVNPYNPRHPAQLQAFLENSYLQIQDGHWDVDGDGVAGGLDLWNEADTAEKWSNYAVQVGPTRSRADDKAEEEGFENRCAARHPGSPQSRGRMRNVGNLQARMEAMMSRHEVDWIQPFEVPRP
;
A
#
# COMPACT_ATOMS: atom_id res chain seq x y z
N MET A 1 -1.92 6.66 -15.40
CA MET A 1 -1.30 6.73 -16.73
C MET A 1 0.17 7.03 -16.55
N HIS A 2 1.02 6.01 -16.73
CA HIS A 2 2.27 6.21 -17.44
C HIS A 2 1.90 6.99 -18.71
N PHE A 3 2.19 8.29 -18.74
CA PHE A 3 2.44 8.96 -20.01
C PHE A 3 3.94 8.97 -20.26
N ASP A 4 4.62 7.88 -19.89
CA ASP A 4 5.89 7.62 -20.54
C ASP A 4 5.54 7.17 -21.95
N ILE A 5 6.10 7.87 -22.93
CA ILE A 5 5.83 7.64 -24.36
C ILE A 5 6.37 6.27 -24.81
N THR A 6 7.04 5.52 -23.94
CA THR A 6 7.92 4.43 -24.33
C THR A 6 7.63 3.03 -23.80
N ASP A 7 6.64 2.79 -22.94
CA ASP A 7 6.36 1.43 -22.47
C ASP A 7 5.04 0.87 -23.01
N GLU A 8 5.15 -0.30 -23.65
CA GLU A 8 4.07 -1.08 -24.24
C GLU A 8 2.92 -1.26 -23.23
N LEU A 9 1.68 -1.05 -23.68
CA LEU A 9 0.51 -1.40 -22.87
C LEU A 9 0.62 -2.88 -22.48
N ASP A 10 0.78 -3.15 -21.19
CA ASP A 10 0.77 -4.52 -20.70
C ASP A 10 -0.60 -5.14 -21.04
N PRO A 11 -0.67 -6.16 -21.92
CA PRO A 11 -1.93 -6.76 -22.34
C PRO A 11 -2.69 -7.42 -21.16
N GLU A 12 -2.03 -7.67 -20.03
CA GLU A 12 -2.63 -8.21 -18.82
C GLU A 12 -3.19 -7.11 -17.89
N GLN A 13 -2.91 -5.83 -18.16
CA GLN A 13 -3.42 -4.73 -17.35
C GLN A 13 -4.94 -4.58 -17.52
N PRO A 14 -5.72 -4.58 -16.42
CA PRO A 14 -7.17 -4.49 -16.53
C PRO A 14 -7.59 -3.10 -17.04
N TRP A 15 -8.54 -3.09 -17.97
CA TRP A 15 -9.15 -1.85 -18.44
C TRP A 15 -9.80 -1.08 -17.28
N GLN A 16 -9.47 0.21 -17.18
CA GLN A 16 -10.10 1.13 -16.23
C GLN A 16 -10.78 2.28 -16.98
N PRO A 17 -11.93 2.78 -16.48
CA PRO A 17 -12.52 4.01 -16.98
C PRO A 17 -11.51 5.16 -16.91
N LEU A 18 -11.52 6.04 -17.91
CA LEU A 18 -10.64 7.21 -17.93
C LEU A 18 -10.86 8.08 -16.69
N GLU A 19 -12.11 8.19 -16.26
CA GLU A 19 -12.53 8.91 -15.06
C GLU A 19 -11.87 8.36 -13.80
N SER A 20 -11.79 7.04 -13.66
CA SER A 20 -11.11 6.39 -12.53
C SER A 20 -9.62 6.70 -12.53
N ILE A 21 -8.98 6.61 -13.70
CA ILE A 21 -7.57 6.96 -13.85
C ILE A 21 -7.35 8.43 -13.47
N LEU A 22 -8.12 9.35 -14.03
CA LEU A 22 -7.97 10.78 -13.73
C LEU A 22 -8.24 11.11 -12.27
N THR A 23 -9.21 10.43 -11.63
CA THR A 23 -9.51 10.61 -10.20
C THR A 23 -8.29 10.27 -9.33
N VAL A 24 -7.64 9.12 -9.59
CA VAL A 24 -6.43 8.72 -8.86
C VAL A 24 -5.31 9.74 -9.05
N TRP A 25 -5.12 10.26 -10.27
CA TRP A 25 -4.07 11.26 -10.54
C TRP A 25 -4.36 12.61 -9.88
N ILE A 26 -5.60 13.07 -9.92
CA ILE A 26 -6.03 14.29 -9.23
C ILE A 26 -5.77 14.13 -7.73
N GLU A 27 -6.11 12.98 -7.15
CA GLU A 27 -5.84 12.69 -5.75
C GLU A 27 -4.34 12.71 -5.44
N MET A 28 -3.51 12.04 -6.24
CA MET A 28 -2.05 12.04 -6.07
C MET A 28 -1.47 13.47 -6.12
N ILE A 29 -1.96 14.33 -7.00
CA ILE A 29 -1.52 15.74 -7.08
C ILE A 29 -2.01 16.52 -5.86
N GLN A 30 -3.27 16.35 -5.47
CA GLN A 30 -3.85 17.04 -4.30
C GLN A 30 -3.20 16.65 -2.98
N ARG A 31 -2.74 15.39 -2.87
CA ARG A 31 -1.97 14.88 -1.73
C ARG A 31 -0.50 15.29 -1.79
N CYS A 32 -0.05 15.96 -2.85
CA CYS A 32 1.36 16.25 -3.12
C CYS A 32 2.22 14.99 -3.27
N LYS A 33 1.62 13.85 -3.63
CA LYS A 33 2.36 12.63 -4.00
C LYS A 33 3.06 12.81 -5.35
N VAL A 34 2.41 13.50 -6.27
CA VAL A 34 2.98 13.97 -7.56
C VAL A 34 3.12 15.48 -7.49
N VAL A 35 4.34 16.00 -7.67
CA VAL A 35 4.61 17.45 -7.63
C VAL A 35 5.43 17.91 -8.83
N ALA A 36 5.20 19.13 -9.30
CA ALA A 36 6.05 19.77 -10.29
C ALA A 36 7.19 20.52 -9.60
N LEU A 37 8.43 20.24 -10.00
CA LEU A 37 9.62 20.89 -9.48
C LEU A 37 10.10 22.01 -10.42
N PRO A 38 10.51 23.16 -9.88
CA PRO A 38 11.27 24.17 -10.63
C PRO A 38 12.50 23.58 -11.33
N ASP A 39 12.83 24.08 -12.53
CA ASP A 39 13.89 23.53 -13.38
C ASP A 39 15.28 23.52 -12.72
N ASP A 40 15.53 24.45 -11.81
CA ASP A 40 16.78 24.59 -11.05
C ASP A 40 16.90 23.54 -9.94
N VAL A 41 15.81 22.96 -9.43
CA VAL A 41 15.89 21.93 -8.39
C VAL A 41 16.62 20.70 -8.92
N GLY A 42 17.68 20.31 -8.23
CA GLY A 42 18.53 19.16 -8.57
C GLY A 42 19.24 19.30 -9.91
N THR A 43 19.41 20.52 -10.43
CA THR A 43 20.16 20.76 -11.68
C THR A 43 21.26 21.80 -11.48
N THR A 44 22.35 21.66 -12.25
CA THR A 44 23.41 22.66 -12.30
C THR A 44 23.21 23.52 -13.54
N THR A 45 23.13 24.83 -13.33
CA THR A 45 23.11 25.82 -14.42
C THR A 45 24.50 26.41 -14.61
N TYR A 46 24.77 26.98 -15.79
CA TYR A 46 26.08 27.54 -16.12
C TYR A 46 25.97 29.01 -16.53
N ALA A 47 26.85 29.86 -15.99
CA ALA A 47 26.92 31.29 -16.33
C ALA A 47 28.32 31.68 -16.82
N ASN A 48 28.44 32.73 -17.63
CA ASN A 48 29.76 33.22 -18.07
C ASN A 48 30.45 33.98 -16.92
N ALA A 49 31.70 33.62 -16.61
CA ALA A 49 32.51 34.32 -15.62
C ALA A 49 33.14 35.60 -16.21
N GLU A 50 33.28 36.65 -15.39
CA GLU A 50 33.84 37.97 -15.82
C GLU A 50 35.30 37.89 -16.35
N GLY A 51 36.04 36.83 -16.02
CA GLY A 51 37.40 36.56 -16.51
C GLY A 51 37.50 35.60 -17.71
N GLY A 52 36.37 35.18 -18.27
CA GLY A 52 36.28 34.07 -19.22
C GLY A 52 36.14 32.71 -18.51
N GLY A 53 35.37 31.80 -19.11
CA GLY A 53 35.03 30.48 -18.54
C GLY A 53 33.57 30.36 -18.11
N LEU A 54 33.16 29.14 -17.72
CA LEU A 54 31.83 28.84 -17.19
C LEU A 54 31.89 28.73 -15.66
N LEU A 55 30.98 29.42 -14.99
CA LEU A 55 30.69 29.28 -13.57
C LEU A 55 29.54 28.28 -13.41
N GLU A 56 29.78 27.23 -12.64
CA GLU A 56 28.74 26.29 -12.23
C GLU A 56 27.91 26.90 -11.10
N ILE A 57 26.60 26.96 -11.29
CA ILE A 57 25.64 27.42 -10.30
C ILE A 57 24.72 26.23 -10.00
N PRO A 58 25.02 25.46 -8.94
CA PRO A 58 24.15 24.37 -8.53
C PRO A 58 22.84 24.97 -8.01
N GLY A 59 21.72 24.48 -8.53
CA GLY A 59 20.42 24.76 -7.94
C GLY A 59 20.22 23.98 -6.64
N PRO A 60 19.11 24.25 -5.93
CA PRO A 60 18.86 23.60 -4.65
C PRO A 60 18.67 22.08 -4.82
N PRO A 61 19.22 21.24 -3.93
CA PRO A 61 19.10 19.78 -4.06
C PRO A 61 17.66 19.28 -3.90
N GLN A 62 16.83 20.02 -3.17
CA GLN A 62 15.41 19.75 -2.94
C GLN A 62 14.61 21.04 -3.14
N ASP A 63 13.35 20.91 -3.56
CA ASP A 63 12.44 22.05 -3.66
C ASP A 63 12.17 22.62 -2.25
N PRO A 64 12.50 23.91 -1.97
CA PRO A 64 12.28 24.49 -0.66
C PRO A 64 10.83 24.50 -0.20
N ARG A 65 9.87 24.43 -1.14
CA ARG A 65 8.44 24.44 -0.82
C ARG A 65 7.91 23.06 -0.45
N THR A 66 8.28 22.03 -1.20
CA THR A 66 7.74 20.66 -1.03
C THR A 66 8.69 19.70 -0.35
N GLY A 67 9.98 20.03 -0.23
CA GLY A 67 11.04 19.13 0.22
C GLY A 67 11.37 18.03 -0.80
N ALA A 68 10.74 18.05 -1.98
CA ALA A 68 10.88 17.00 -2.96
C ALA A 68 12.22 17.14 -3.73
N LYS A 69 12.90 16.01 -3.92
CA LYS A 69 14.13 15.88 -4.70
C LYS A 69 13.79 15.55 -6.15
N ARG A 70 14.52 16.13 -7.10
CA ARG A 70 14.43 15.73 -8.51
C ARG A 70 15.09 14.37 -8.70
N ARG A 71 14.44 13.49 -9.47
CA ARG A 71 14.94 12.13 -9.75
C ARG A 71 15.32 12.03 -11.22
N ASP A 72 16.47 11.43 -11.49
CA ASP A 72 17.06 11.40 -12.83
C ASP A 72 16.22 10.63 -13.85
N SER A 73 15.44 9.65 -13.40
CA SER A 73 14.57 8.81 -14.23
C SER A 73 13.18 9.42 -14.52
N GLN A 74 12.84 10.57 -13.94
CA GLN A 74 11.48 11.11 -14.01
C GLN A 74 11.31 12.24 -15.04
N MET A 75 10.15 12.23 -15.70
CA MET A 75 9.79 13.22 -16.73
C MET A 75 9.68 14.62 -16.12
N LYS A 76 10.59 15.53 -16.50
CA LYS A 76 10.50 16.95 -16.11
C LYS A 76 9.18 17.56 -16.61
N PRO A 77 8.50 18.39 -15.80
CA PRO A 77 8.90 18.91 -14.49
C PRO A 77 8.50 18.02 -13.30
N TRP A 78 7.79 16.92 -13.53
CA TRP A 78 7.10 16.15 -12.50
C TRP A 78 8.05 15.22 -11.73
N THR A 79 7.78 15.07 -10.44
CA THR A 79 8.39 14.05 -9.59
C THR A 79 7.33 13.34 -8.74
N ILE A 80 7.65 12.14 -8.30
CA ILE A 80 6.88 11.39 -7.29
C ILE A 80 7.67 11.35 -5.99
N VAL A 81 7.06 11.83 -4.90
CA VAL A 81 7.68 11.81 -3.56
C VAL A 81 7.46 10.44 -2.89
N PRO A 82 8.36 9.97 -2.01
CA PRO A 82 8.25 8.63 -1.41
C PRO A 82 7.06 8.46 -0.46
N TRP A 83 6.61 9.55 0.16
CA TRP A 83 5.46 9.64 1.06
C TRP A 83 5.10 11.12 1.24
N THR A 84 3.91 11.43 1.71
CA THR A 84 3.42 12.79 1.91
C THR A 84 3.13 13.06 3.38
N PRO A 85 3.12 14.33 3.84
CA PRO A 85 2.71 14.66 5.21
C PRO A 85 1.33 14.10 5.57
N LYS A 86 0.40 14.08 4.61
CA LYS A 86 -0.94 13.53 4.78
C LYS A 86 -0.92 12.01 5.00
N ASP A 87 -0.09 11.27 4.25
CA ASP A 87 0.05 9.81 4.43
C ASP A 87 0.52 9.47 5.86
N LEU A 88 1.41 10.29 6.40
CA LEU A 88 1.91 10.17 7.78
C LEU A 88 0.82 10.53 8.81
N GLU A 89 0.09 11.63 8.61
CA GLU A 89 -0.97 12.07 9.52
C GLU A 89 -2.09 11.03 9.62
N GLU A 90 -2.58 10.53 8.49
CA GLU A 90 -3.62 9.50 8.45
C GLU A 90 -3.14 8.18 9.06
N SER A 91 -1.87 7.79 8.85
CA SER A 91 -1.31 6.60 9.51
C SER A 91 -1.27 6.75 11.03
N VAL A 92 -0.89 7.93 11.53
CA VAL A 92 -0.86 8.23 12.97
C VAL A 92 -2.29 8.24 13.55
N GLU A 93 -3.26 8.77 12.82
CA GLU A 93 -4.67 8.77 13.21
C GLU A 93 -5.23 7.34 13.30
N LEU A 94 -5.04 6.53 12.24
CA LEU A 94 -5.46 5.13 12.21
C LEU A 94 -4.81 4.29 13.31
N TRP A 95 -3.52 4.52 13.58
CA TRP A 95 -2.85 3.93 14.74
C TRP A 95 -3.57 4.25 16.04
N GLY A 96 -3.87 5.54 16.28
CA GLY A 96 -4.58 5.99 17.47
C GLY A 96 -5.98 5.36 17.61
N MET A 97 -6.72 5.26 16.50
CA MET A 97 -8.03 4.61 16.45
C MET A 97 -7.94 3.11 16.80
N LEU A 98 -6.96 2.41 16.22
CA LEU A 98 -6.72 1.00 16.45
C LEU A 98 -6.33 0.73 17.92
N VAL A 99 -5.35 1.48 18.44
CA VAL A 99 -4.91 1.36 19.84
C VAL A 99 -6.06 1.59 20.79
N LYS A 100 -6.82 2.68 20.60
CA LYS A 100 -7.98 3.00 21.43
C LYS A 100 -9.03 1.90 21.38
N SER A 101 -9.32 1.36 20.20
CA SER A 101 -10.27 0.27 20.02
C SER A 101 -9.87 -0.98 20.81
N ILE A 102 -8.60 -1.38 20.76
CA ILE A 102 -8.09 -2.53 21.50
C ILE A 102 -8.17 -2.26 23.00
N GLU A 103 -7.62 -1.15 23.49
CA GLU A 103 -7.57 -0.82 24.91
C GLU A 103 -8.97 -0.71 25.54
N GLN A 104 -9.95 -0.17 24.82
CA GLN A 104 -11.34 -0.13 25.28
C GLN A 104 -11.95 -1.54 25.39
N LYS A 105 -11.68 -2.44 24.44
CA LYS A 105 -12.14 -3.84 24.52
C LYS A 105 -11.45 -4.62 25.64
N MET A 106 -10.23 -4.23 26.01
CA MET A 106 -9.54 -4.76 27.20
C MET A 106 -10.12 -4.23 28.52
N GLY A 107 -11.02 -3.24 28.48
CA GLY A 107 -11.57 -2.59 29.67
C GLY A 107 -10.61 -1.59 30.33
N LEU A 108 -9.62 -1.08 29.60
CA LEU A 108 -8.74 -0.02 30.07
C LEU A 108 -9.44 1.34 30.00
N ASP A 109 -8.99 2.28 30.82
CA ASP A 109 -9.49 3.65 30.83
C ASP A 109 -8.95 4.49 29.65
N ASP A 110 -9.57 5.63 29.36
CA ASP A 110 -9.10 6.57 28.33
C ASP A 110 -7.89 7.42 28.80
N SER A 111 -7.08 6.91 29.74
CA SER A 111 -5.88 7.60 30.19
C SER A 111 -4.88 7.75 29.04
N PRO A 112 -4.30 8.95 28.83
CA PRO A 112 -3.36 9.15 27.74
C PRO A 112 -2.11 8.27 27.94
N PRO A 113 -1.55 7.71 26.86
CA PRO A 113 -0.28 7.01 26.91
C PRO A 113 0.82 7.92 27.45
N ALA A 114 1.61 7.42 28.39
CA ALA A 114 2.67 8.22 29.02
C ALA A 114 3.85 8.47 28.07
N ASP A 115 4.13 7.52 27.17
CA ASP A 115 5.35 7.48 26.36
C ASP A 115 5.05 7.31 24.86
N GLN A 116 5.98 7.79 24.03
CA GLN A 116 6.04 7.45 22.61
C GLN A 116 6.38 5.97 22.41
N LEU A 117 6.00 5.41 21.27
CA LEU A 117 6.29 4.00 20.97
C LEU A 117 7.80 3.73 21.03
N LEU A 118 8.62 4.54 20.35
CA LEU A 118 10.08 4.49 20.40
C LEU A 118 10.66 5.90 20.50
N ASP A 119 11.72 6.05 21.31
CA ASP A 119 12.44 7.32 21.40
C ASP A 119 13.51 7.46 20.31
N ALA A 120 14.06 8.67 20.17
CA ALA A 120 15.10 8.96 19.18
C ALA A 120 16.34 8.08 19.35
N GLN A 121 16.74 7.80 20.59
CA GLN A 121 17.92 6.98 20.89
C GLN A 121 17.75 5.53 20.39
N THR A 122 16.56 4.97 20.54
CA THR A 122 16.21 3.62 20.06
C THR A 122 16.24 3.58 18.54
N LEU A 123 15.67 4.57 17.87
CA LEU A 123 15.66 4.66 16.41
C LEU A 123 17.08 4.84 15.84
N ASP A 124 17.93 5.61 16.51
CA ASP A 124 19.35 5.78 16.14
C ASP A 124 20.11 4.46 16.33
N SER A 125 19.89 3.77 17.45
CA SER A 125 20.54 2.48 17.75
C SER A 125 20.11 1.38 16.78
N ALA A 126 18.87 1.44 16.30
CA ALA A 126 18.32 0.55 15.26
C ALA A 126 18.74 0.95 13.83
N LEU A 127 19.55 2.02 13.66
CA LEU A 127 19.99 2.54 12.37
C LEU A 127 18.83 2.91 11.42
N ILE A 128 17.71 3.38 11.96
CA ILE A 128 16.56 3.78 11.13
C ILE A 128 16.86 5.12 10.45
N PRO A 129 16.83 5.20 9.10
CA PRO A 129 17.08 6.44 8.39
C PRO A 129 15.98 7.48 8.63
N ASP A 130 16.29 8.74 8.30
CA ASP A 130 15.27 9.78 8.23
C ASP A 130 14.27 9.47 7.12
N GLY A 131 12.97 9.52 7.44
CA GLY A 131 11.92 9.15 6.49
C GLY A 131 10.59 8.89 7.17
N PHE A 132 9.69 8.21 6.45
CA PHE A 132 8.36 7.86 6.95
C PHE A 132 8.41 7.09 8.28
N ALA A 133 9.18 5.98 8.32
CA ALA A 133 9.25 5.07 9.47
C ALA A 133 9.64 5.80 10.76
N ARG A 134 10.76 6.54 10.74
CA ARG A 134 11.23 7.33 11.89
C ARG A 134 10.21 8.37 12.35
N LYS A 135 9.57 9.08 11.41
CA LYS A 135 8.56 10.10 11.74
C LYS A 135 7.27 9.48 12.28
N PHE A 136 6.86 8.32 11.79
CA PHE A 136 5.70 7.59 12.30
C PHE A 136 5.97 7.09 13.72
N LEU A 137 7.04 6.31 13.92
CA LEU A 137 7.40 5.67 15.20
C LEU A 137 7.66 6.66 16.34
N SER A 138 8.17 7.85 16.02
CA SER A 138 8.39 8.93 17.02
C SER A 138 7.13 9.74 17.36
N ARG A 139 6.04 9.61 16.59
CA ARG A 139 4.79 10.34 16.83
C ARG A 139 3.72 9.49 17.48
N VAL A 140 3.71 8.20 17.19
CA VAL A 140 2.66 7.31 17.69
C VAL A 140 2.86 6.97 19.17
N PRO A 141 1.77 6.93 19.97
CA PRO A 141 1.86 6.56 21.36
C PRO A 141 2.15 5.07 21.54
N ARG A 142 2.82 4.73 22.64
CA ARG A 142 3.01 3.34 23.05
C ARG A 142 1.67 2.74 23.55
N PRO A 143 1.19 1.64 22.96
CA PRO A 143 0.01 0.93 23.44
C PRO A 143 0.27 0.22 24.77
N ARG A 144 -0.77 0.01 25.57
CA ARG A 144 -0.71 -0.74 26.86
C ARG A 144 -0.93 -2.25 26.69
N PHE A 145 -0.83 -2.74 25.47
CA PHE A 145 -0.99 -4.15 25.11
C PHE A 145 0.22 -4.65 24.32
N LYS A 146 0.31 -5.97 24.19
CA LYS A 146 1.42 -6.65 23.52
C LYS A 146 1.14 -6.96 22.06
N TYR A 147 -0.08 -7.35 21.72
CA TYR A 147 -0.44 -7.79 20.36
C TYR A 147 -1.39 -6.80 19.67
N ILE A 148 -0.96 -6.30 18.50
CA ILE A 148 -1.76 -5.38 17.68
C ILE A 148 -2.66 -6.11 16.68
N ALA A 149 -2.31 -7.35 16.36
CA ALA A 149 -3.03 -8.26 15.49
C ALA A 149 -2.66 -9.71 15.91
N PRO A 150 -3.37 -10.74 15.42
CA PRO A 150 -3.16 -12.13 15.85
C PRO A 150 -1.71 -12.57 15.65
N GLY A 151 -1.03 -12.88 16.75
CA GLY A 151 0.38 -13.28 16.76
C GLY A 151 1.41 -12.17 16.40
N LEU A 152 0.99 -10.92 16.22
CA LEU A 152 1.87 -9.81 15.83
C LEU A 152 2.09 -8.84 17.00
N ARG A 153 3.34 -8.73 17.45
CA ARG A 153 3.71 -7.92 18.61
C ARG A 153 4.05 -6.48 18.25
N VAL A 154 3.58 -5.58 19.10
CA VAL A 154 4.08 -4.19 19.17
C VAL A 154 5.56 -4.23 19.61
N PRO A 155 6.45 -3.46 18.97
CA PRO A 155 7.87 -3.51 19.27
C PRO A 155 8.19 -2.91 20.64
N THR A 156 9.11 -3.54 21.37
CA THR A 156 9.80 -2.94 22.52
C THR A 156 11.09 -2.30 22.05
N ALA A 157 11.68 -1.40 22.85
CA ALA A 157 12.97 -0.80 22.50
C ALA A 157 14.07 -1.86 22.38
N GLU A 158 14.09 -2.85 23.27
CA GLU A 158 15.07 -3.95 23.28
C GLU A 158 15.00 -4.82 22.02
N ASP A 159 13.80 -5.15 21.55
CA ASP A 159 13.64 -5.98 20.36
C ASP A 159 13.80 -5.17 19.05
N PHE A 160 13.51 -3.87 19.09
CA PHE A 160 13.51 -3.02 17.90
C PHE A 160 14.92 -2.61 17.46
N ILE A 161 15.88 -2.49 18.38
CA ILE A 161 17.29 -2.21 18.02
C ILE A 161 17.90 -3.32 17.17
N VAL A 162 17.37 -4.55 17.24
CA VAL A 162 17.83 -5.70 16.46
C VAL A 162 16.96 -5.86 15.22
N GLN A 163 17.23 -5.04 14.20
CA GLN A 163 16.54 -5.09 12.91
C GLN A 163 17.13 -6.19 12.02
N PRO A 164 16.32 -7.20 11.61
CA PRO A 164 16.84 -8.42 10.97
C PRO A 164 17.45 -8.19 9.58
N LEU A 165 17.05 -7.11 8.90
CA LEU A 165 17.42 -6.86 7.50
C LEU A 165 18.23 -5.57 7.30
N ILE A 166 18.50 -4.81 8.36
CA ILE A 166 19.34 -3.61 8.30
C ILE A 166 20.81 -3.99 8.51
N GLU A 167 21.10 -4.79 9.53
CA GLU A 167 22.47 -5.22 9.84
C GLU A 167 23.05 -6.24 8.84
N ALA A 168 22.20 -6.90 8.05
CA ALA A 168 22.60 -7.96 7.11
C ALA A 168 23.35 -7.45 5.86
N ASN A 169 24.12 -6.37 6.00
CA ASN A 169 24.79 -5.63 4.94
C ASN A 169 23.82 -5.26 3.81
N TRP A 170 22.75 -4.54 4.17
CA TRP A 170 22.05 -3.75 3.16
C TRP A 170 23.09 -2.82 2.51
N GLN A 171 23.50 -3.17 1.29
CA GLN A 171 24.46 -2.38 0.54
C GLN A 171 23.70 -1.14 0.10
N GLN A 172 23.69 -0.13 0.98
CA GLN A 172 23.18 1.19 0.67
C GLN A 172 23.86 1.63 -0.63
N GLN A 173 23.14 1.55 -1.75
CA GLN A 173 23.69 1.97 -3.03
C GLN A 173 23.77 3.49 -3.04
N ASP A 174 22.88 4.15 -2.29
CA ASP A 174 22.76 5.59 -2.21
C ASP A 174 22.18 6.07 -0.86
N GLU A 175 22.49 7.30 -0.45
CA GLU A 175 22.22 7.88 0.87
C GLU A 175 20.72 7.91 1.23
N ASP A 176 19.83 8.02 0.24
CA ASP A 176 18.37 8.13 0.46
C ASP A 176 17.59 6.81 0.33
N ASP A 177 18.28 5.70 0.06
CA ASP A 177 17.61 4.39 0.04
C ASP A 177 17.10 4.08 1.46
N VAL A 178 16.02 3.29 1.59
CA VAL A 178 15.49 2.85 2.89
C VAL A 178 15.44 1.33 2.95
N PRO A 179 16.03 0.68 3.96
CA PRO A 179 15.98 -0.76 4.12
C PRO A 179 14.58 -1.19 4.57
N ALA A 180 14.35 -2.50 4.56
CA ALA A 180 13.14 -3.03 5.16
C ALA A 180 13.18 -2.96 6.68
N ILE A 181 12.08 -2.50 7.28
CA ILE A 181 12.00 -2.25 8.73
C ILE A 181 10.90 -3.11 9.33
N LEU A 182 11.25 -3.99 10.26
CA LEU A 182 10.27 -4.82 10.97
C LEU A 182 9.51 -3.94 11.98
N LEU A 183 8.22 -3.72 11.73
CA LEU A 183 7.34 -2.95 12.61
C LEU A 183 6.68 -3.86 13.66
N PHE A 184 5.99 -4.92 13.22
CA PHE A 184 5.26 -5.81 14.13
C PHE A 184 5.77 -7.24 13.98
N ARG A 185 6.41 -7.75 15.04
CA ARG A 185 7.14 -9.02 15.01
C ARG A 185 6.24 -10.20 15.33
N GLY A 186 6.27 -11.23 14.48
CA GLY A 186 5.81 -12.57 14.80
C GLY A 186 6.95 -13.46 15.29
N ASP A 187 6.60 -14.57 15.95
CA ASP A 187 7.58 -15.46 16.60
C ASP A 187 8.19 -16.54 15.69
N ALA A 188 7.58 -16.79 14.53
CA ALA A 188 8.12 -17.74 13.56
C ALA A 188 9.17 -17.09 12.66
N LEU A 189 10.11 -17.89 12.18
CA LEU A 189 11.12 -17.50 11.20
C LEU A 189 10.74 -18.03 9.81
N VAL A 190 11.03 -17.23 8.78
CA VAL A 190 10.82 -17.56 7.37
C VAL A 190 12.16 -17.46 6.64
N ASP A 191 12.38 -18.33 5.65
CA ASP A 191 13.55 -18.27 4.80
C ASP A 191 13.44 -17.03 3.88
N ALA A 192 14.43 -16.15 3.94
CA ALA A 192 14.32 -14.83 3.31
C ALA A 192 14.39 -14.89 1.77
N ASP A 193 14.88 -16.00 1.21
CA ASP A 193 14.95 -16.30 -0.22
C ASP A 193 13.57 -16.66 -0.81
N GLU A 194 12.62 -17.08 0.02
CA GLU A 194 11.23 -17.35 -0.39
C GLU A 194 10.39 -16.08 -0.57
N LEU A 195 10.89 -14.93 -0.10
CA LEU A 195 10.16 -13.67 -0.10
C LEU A 195 10.37 -12.92 -1.42
N THR A 196 9.27 -12.47 -2.02
CA THR A 196 9.26 -11.86 -3.35
C THR A 196 9.70 -10.40 -3.34
N TRP A 197 9.43 -9.65 -2.26
CA TRP A 197 9.82 -8.23 -2.15
C TRP A 197 11.26 -8.00 -1.68
N ILE A 198 11.89 -8.98 -1.03
CA ILE A 198 13.25 -8.87 -0.45
C ILE A 198 14.36 -9.12 -1.47
N GLN A 199 14.06 -9.75 -2.62
CA GLN A 199 15.04 -10.46 -3.47
C GLN A 199 16.23 -9.65 -3.99
N ALA A 200 16.30 -8.34 -3.78
CA ALA A 200 17.42 -7.54 -4.25
C ALA A 200 18.63 -7.49 -3.30
N ASN A 201 18.50 -7.48 -1.97
CA ASN A 201 19.58 -6.89 -1.14
C ASN A 201 19.81 -7.46 0.27
N THR A 202 19.35 -8.67 0.63
CA THR A 202 19.68 -9.28 1.93
C THR A 202 20.65 -10.46 1.83
N THR A 203 21.55 -10.57 2.81
CA THR A 203 22.36 -11.78 3.05
C THR A 203 21.81 -12.62 4.20
N ALA A 204 20.75 -12.16 4.88
CA ALA A 204 20.14 -12.90 5.97
C ALA A 204 19.46 -14.18 5.45
N PRO A 205 19.79 -15.37 5.98
CA PRO A 205 19.15 -16.61 5.53
C PRO A 205 17.70 -16.73 6.02
N LYS A 206 17.39 -16.12 7.17
CA LYS A 206 16.07 -16.16 7.79
C LYS A 206 15.72 -14.81 8.39
N CYS A 207 14.44 -14.47 8.38
CA CYS A 207 13.91 -13.32 9.08
C CYS A 207 12.63 -13.69 9.84
N PRO A 208 12.25 -12.95 10.90
CA PRO A 208 10.95 -13.12 11.54
C PRO A 208 9.81 -12.87 10.56
N CYS A 209 8.73 -13.64 10.68
CA CYS A 209 7.44 -13.26 10.11
C CYS A 209 6.90 -11.98 10.78
N GLY A 210 5.92 -11.35 10.14
CA GLY A 210 5.28 -10.13 10.66
C GLY A 210 5.15 -9.02 9.63
N VAL A 211 4.90 -7.80 10.10
CA VAL A 211 4.69 -6.63 9.24
C VAL A 211 5.99 -5.85 9.10
N TYR A 212 6.42 -5.70 7.86
CA TYR A 212 7.58 -4.91 7.48
C TYR A 212 7.13 -3.69 6.69
N LEU A 213 7.82 -2.56 6.88
CA LEU A 213 7.87 -1.54 5.83
C LEU A 213 8.78 -2.06 4.72
N SER A 214 8.29 -1.96 3.48
CA SER A 214 9.00 -2.40 2.30
C SER A 214 10.25 -1.53 2.07
N PRO A 215 11.34 -2.10 1.53
CA PRO A 215 12.51 -1.35 1.16
C PRO A 215 12.12 -0.37 0.05
N CYS A 216 12.64 0.84 0.15
CA CYS A 216 12.38 1.88 -0.82
C CYS A 216 13.70 2.23 -1.50
N ASP A 217 13.85 1.78 -2.75
CA ASP A 217 14.89 2.22 -3.67
C ASP A 217 14.49 3.58 -4.27
N GLN A 218 15.38 4.56 -4.21
CA GLN A 218 15.09 5.88 -4.77
C GLN A 218 15.18 5.96 -6.30
N TYR A 219 15.90 5.03 -6.95
CA TYR A 219 15.96 4.91 -8.42
C TYR A 219 14.68 4.33 -9.00
N ASN A 220 13.86 3.68 -8.18
CA ASN A 220 12.52 3.28 -8.56
C ASN A 220 11.73 4.54 -8.98
N PRO A 221 11.13 4.56 -10.19
CA PRO A 221 10.26 5.65 -10.62
C PRO A 221 9.08 5.92 -9.68
N TYR A 222 8.73 4.94 -8.83
CA TYR A 222 7.58 4.93 -7.93
C TYR A 222 7.98 4.57 -6.49
N PRO A 223 8.70 5.47 -5.80
CA PRO A 223 9.11 5.24 -4.41
C PRO A 223 7.91 5.18 -3.44
N GLN A 224 7.97 4.26 -2.46
CA GLN A 224 6.95 4.14 -1.43
C GLN A 224 7.58 3.74 -0.08
N GLN A 225 7.91 4.70 0.77
CA GLN A 225 8.51 4.41 2.10
C GLN A 225 7.49 3.93 3.15
N ASP A 226 6.21 4.21 2.92
CA ASP A 226 5.06 3.77 3.72
C ASP A 226 4.43 2.49 3.17
N GLY A 227 5.03 1.86 2.16
CA GLY A 227 4.64 0.56 1.66
C GLY A 227 4.88 -0.52 2.71
N PHE A 228 4.02 -1.52 2.80
CA PHE A 228 4.19 -2.63 3.74
C PHE A 228 4.05 -4.00 3.07
N ALA A 229 4.63 -5.00 3.73
CA ALA A 229 4.39 -6.41 3.48
C ALA A 229 4.09 -7.13 4.79
N LEU A 230 3.06 -7.97 4.80
CA LEU A 230 2.78 -8.93 5.86
C LEU A 230 3.38 -10.27 5.45
N ILE A 231 4.39 -10.72 6.19
CA ILE A 231 5.01 -12.04 5.99
C ILE A 231 4.35 -13.04 6.93
N LEU A 232 3.76 -14.09 6.35
CA LEU A 232 3.23 -15.24 7.09
C LEU A 232 4.25 -16.39 7.11
N PRO A 233 4.26 -17.23 8.16
CA PRO A 233 5.18 -18.37 8.24
C PRO A 233 4.72 -19.60 7.47
N PHE A 234 3.62 -19.51 6.73
CA PHE A 234 2.99 -20.58 5.96
C PHE A 234 2.38 -20.01 4.68
N ASP A 235 2.15 -20.91 3.72
CA ASP A 235 1.53 -20.60 2.44
C ASP A 235 -0.01 -20.67 2.54
N LEU A 236 -0.70 -19.91 1.69
CA LEU A 236 -2.16 -19.87 1.59
C LEU A 236 -2.62 -20.56 0.29
N ASP A 237 -2.63 -21.90 0.30
CA ASP A 237 -2.69 -22.74 -0.91
C ASP A 237 -4.10 -23.18 -1.35
N SER A 238 -5.15 -22.84 -0.61
CA SER A 238 -6.54 -23.23 -0.92
C SER A 238 -7.11 -22.42 -2.10
N GLY A 239 -6.47 -21.30 -2.43
CA GLY A 239 -6.82 -20.43 -3.57
C GLY A 239 -7.96 -19.45 -3.29
N TRP A 240 -8.39 -19.35 -2.03
CA TRP A 240 -9.41 -18.39 -1.59
C TRP A 240 -8.78 -17.06 -1.23
N ALA A 241 -7.58 -17.03 -0.65
CA ALA A 241 -6.87 -15.81 -0.33
C ALA A 241 -6.60 -14.97 -1.59
N LYS A 242 -7.03 -13.70 -1.56
CA LYS A 242 -6.95 -12.77 -2.69
C LYS A 242 -6.13 -11.52 -2.41
N LYS A 243 -5.48 -11.05 -3.47
CA LYS A 243 -4.96 -9.69 -3.63
C LYS A 243 -6.10 -8.75 -4.05
N SER A 244 -5.84 -7.44 -4.07
CA SER A 244 -6.84 -6.42 -4.43
C SER A 244 -7.37 -6.54 -5.86
N ASP A 245 -6.58 -7.08 -6.77
CA ASP A 245 -6.96 -7.38 -8.16
C ASP A 245 -7.77 -8.69 -8.30
N TYR A 246 -8.16 -9.31 -7.17
CA TYR A 246 -8.77 -10.63 -7.09
C TYR A 246 -7.90 -11.78 -7.59
N GLY A 247 -6.62 -11.51 -7.87
CA GLY A 247 -5.60 -12.52 -8.07
C GLY A 247 -5.39 -13.33 -6.80
N VAL A 248 -5.05 -14.61 -6.94
CA VAL A 248 -4.76 -15.48 -5.80
C VAL A 248 -3.44 -15.02 -5.15
N VAL A 249 -3.34 -15.10 -3.83
CA VAL A 249 -2.08 -14.96 -3.09
C VAL A 249 -1.15 -16.10 -3.47
N GLN A 250 0.07 -15.81 -3.92
CA GLN A 250 1.00 -16.84 -4.41
C GLN A 250 2.26 -16.99 -3.57
N ALA A 251 2.46 -16.10 -2.59
CA ALA A 251 3.65 -16.04 -1.77
C ALA A 251 3.30 -15.65 -0.33
N LYS A 252 4.23 -15.90 0.59
CA LYS A 252 4.09 -15.62 2.03
C LYS A 252 3.93 -14.14 2.36
N ASP A 253 4.26 -13.27 1.41
CA ASP A 253 4.23 -11.82 1.49
C ASP A 253 3.18 -11.15 0.58
N ASP A 254 2.30 -11.94 -0.05
CA ASP A 254 1.30 -11.46 -1.02
C ASP A 254 -0.02 -11.01 -0.36
N LEU A 255 -0.33 -11.44 0.87
CA LEU A 255 -1.59 -11.06 1.52
C LEU A 255 -1.65 -9.53 1.72
N TYR A 256 -2.81 -8.95 1.47
CA TYR A 256 -3.07 -7.50 1.40
C TYR A 256 -2.41 -6.75 0.24
N GLN A 257 -1.62 -7.40 -0.62
CA GLN A 257 -1.00 -6.72 -1.76
C GLN A 257 -2.00 -6.45 -2.88
N SER A 258 -1.67 -5.46 -3.71
CA SER A 258 -2.56 -4.98 -4.77
C SER A 258 -2.65 -5.92 -5.97
N GLY A 259 -1.65 -6.79 -6.18
CA GLY A 259 -1.52 -7.58 -7.40
C GLY A 259 -1.21 -6.71 -8.62
N VAL A 260 -1.93 -6.91 -9.72
CA VAL A 260 -1.85 -6.06 -10.91
C VAL A 260 -2.52 -4.72 -10.62
N ASN A 261 -1.73 -3.72 -10.25
CA ASN A 261 -2.20 -2.36 -10.03
C ASN A 261 -2.24 -1.57 -11.35
N PRO A 262 -3.43 -1.19 -11.88
CA PRO A 262 -3.54 -0.50 -13.15
C PRO A 262 -3.10 0.97 -13.10
N TYR A 263 -2.86 1.52 -11.91
CA TYR A 263 -2.49 2.93 -11.72
C TYR A 263 -0.99 3.10 -11.57
N ASN A 264 -0.33 2.14 -10.93
CA ASN A 264 1.09 2.19 -10.62
C ASN A 264 1.69 0.77 -10.49
N PRO A 265 2.56 0.34 -11.43
CA PRO A 265 3.11 -1.02 -11.39
C PRO A 265 3.99 -1.25 -10.15
N ARG A 266 3.96 -2.47 -9.60
CA ARG A 266 4.82 -2.92 -8.49
C ARG A 266 4.76 -2.03 -7.24
N HIS A 267 3.57 -1.51 -6.93
CA HIS A 267 3.37 -0.66 -5.78
C HIS A 267 2.87 -1.46 -4.57
N PRO A 268 3.63 -1.54 -3.46
CA PRO A 268 3.16 -2.20 -2.25
C PRO A 268 1.93 -1.48 -1.71
N ALA A 269 1.08 -2.21 -0.99
CA ALA A 269 0.00 -1.59 -0.23
C ALA A 269 0.59 -0.66 0.84
N GLN A 270 -0.12 0.42 1.17
CA GLN A 270 0.33 1.37 2.20
C GLN A 270 0.07 0.82 3.60
N LEU A 271 0.92 1.16 4.59
CA LEU A 271 0.74 0.78 6.00
C LEU A 271 -0.66 1.09 6.53
N GLN A 272 -1.27 2.16 6.03
CA GLN A 272 -2.66 2.51 6.32
C GLN A 272 -3.63 1.34 6.11
N ALA A 273 -3.48 0.59 5.01
CA ALA A 273 -4.35 -0.54 4.71
C ALA A 273 -4.24 -1.65 5.77
N PHE A 274 -3.04 -1.91 6.30
CA PHE A 274 -2.88 -2.83 7.43
C PHE A 274 -3.59 -2.32 8.69
N LEU A 275 -3.38 -1.04 9.03
CA LEU A 275 -3.97 -0.43 10.24
C LEU A 275 -5.49 -0.39 10.16
N GLU A 276 -6.04 0.01 9.01
CA GLU A 276 -7.47 0.07 8.74
C GLU A 276 -8.08 -1.33 8.76
N ASN A 277 -7.50 -2.32 8.06
CA ASN A 277 -8.05 -3.67 8.08
C ASN A 277 -8.01 -4.28 9.48
N SER A 278 -6.91 -4.07 10.22
CA SER A 278 -6.81 -4.51 11.63
C SER A 278 -7.89 -3.87 12.50
N TYR A 279 -8.16 -2.58 12.31
CA TYR A 279 -9.23 -1.87 13.00
C TYR A 279 -10.60 -2.47 12.67
N LEU A 280 -10.90 -2.69 11.39
CA LEU A 280 -12.16 -3.28 10.93
C LEU A 280 -12.36 -4.70 11.48
N GLN A 281 -11.34 -5.55 11.45
CA GLN A 281 -11.41 -6.92 12.00
C GLN A 281 -11.81 -6.92 13.47
N ILE A 282 -11.33 -5.95 14.26
CA ILE A 282 -11.69 -5.81 15.67
C ILE A 282 -13.11 -5.22 15.81
N GLN A 283 -13.44 -4.18 15.05
CA GLN A 283 -14.75 -3.53 15.14
C GLN A 283 -15.89 -4.47 14.75
N ASP A 284 -15.71 -5.24 13.68
CA ASP A 284 -16.69 -6.19 13.15
C ASP A 284 -16.75 -7.48 13.97
N GLY A 285 -15.88 -7.63 14.97
CA GLY A 285 -15.86 -8.78 15.89
C GLY A 285 -15.31 -10.05 15.25
N HIS A 286 -14.51 -9.92 14.19
CA HIS A 286 -13.79 -11.03 13.58
C HIS A 286 -12.55 -11.41 14.40
N TRP A 287 -11.88 -10.42 15.00
CA TRP A 287 -10.79 -10.64 15.94
C TRP A 287 -11.23 -10.30 17.36
N ASP A 288 -11.01 -11.26 18.27
CA ASP A 288 -11.22 -11.08 19.71
C ASP A 288 -10.07 -10.29 20.34
N VAL A 289 -10.33 -9.67 21.48
CA VAL A 289 -9.35 -8.92 22.27
C VAL A 289 -9.37 -9.46 23.71
N ASP A 290 -8.20 -9.78 24.25
CA ASP A 290 -8.00 -10.28 25.61
C ASP A 290 -7.05 -9.38 26.42
N GLY A 291 -6.58 -9.86 27.58
CA GLY A 291 -5.72 -9.08 28.48
C GLY A 291 -4.35 -8.67 27.90
N ASP A 292 -3.89 -9.28 26.81
CA ASP A 292 -2.61 -8.98 26.16
C ASP A 292 -2.78 -8.19 24.84
N GLY A 293 -4.01 -7.89 24.41
CA GLY A 293 -4.33 -7.19 23.16
C GLY A 293 -5.17 -8.06 22.23
N VAL A 294 -4.89 -8.01 20.93
CA VAL A 294 -5.61 -8.87 19.96
C VAL A 294 -5.27 -10.34 20.22
N ALA A 295 -6.31 -11.14 20.44
CA ALA A 295 -6.18 -12.55 20.79
C ALA A 295 -5.87 -13.42 19.57
N GLY A 296 -5.32 -14.61 19.84
CA GLY A 296 -4.98 -15.59 18.83
C GLY A 296 -3.53 -15.50 18.32
N GLY A 297 -3.11 -16.56 17.64
CA GLY A 297 -1.78 -16.68 17.07
C GLY A 297 -1.76 -16.43 15.57
N LEU A 298 -0.59 -16.64 14.97
CA LEU A 298 -0.41 -16.51 13.53
C LEU A 298 -1.32 -17.46 12.73
N ASP A 299 -1.76 -18.57 13.32
CA ASP A 299 -2.67 -19.50 12.64
C ASP A 299 -4.03 -18.89 12.29
N LEU A 300 -4.46 -17.81 12.96
CA LEU A 300 -5.71 -17.12 12.64
C LEU A 300 -5.69 -16.50 11.23
N TRP A 301 -4.50 -16.24 10.68
CA TRP A 301 -4.36 -15.74 9.31
C TRP A 301 -4.75 -16.77 8.24
N ASN A 302 -4.85 -18.07 8.56
CA ASN A 302 -5.39 -19.08 7.64
C ASN A 302 -6.86 -18.82 7.29
N GLU A 303 -7.59 -18.04 8.09
CA GLU A 303 -8.97 -17.65 7.77
C GLU A 303 -9.06 -16.85 6.47
N ALA A 304 -8.00 -16.12 6.10
CA ALA A 304 -7.91 -15.41 4.83
C ALA A 304 -8.02 -16.35 3.62
N ASP A 305 -7.76 -17.64 3.79
CA ASP A 305 -7.80 -18.64 2.72
C ASP A 305 -8.99 -19.60 2.85
N THR A 306 -10.11 -19.08 3.35
CA THR A 306 -11.39 -19.78 3.43
C THR A 306 -12.43 -19.12 2.54
N ALA A 307 -13.39 -19.92 2.03
CA ALA A 307 -14.47 -19.42 1.19
C ALA A 307 -15.31 -18.35 1.91
N GLU A 308 -15.47 -18.50 3.22
CA GLU A 308 -16.35 -17.67 4.03
C GLU A 308 -15.72 -16.35 4.48
N LYS A 309 -14.38 -16.29 4.62
CA LYS A 309 -13.71 -15.16 5.28
C LYS A 309 -12.68 -14.42 4.43
N TRP A 310 -12.28 -14.93 3.25
CA TRP A 310 -11.23 -14.30 2.45
C TRP A 310 -11.46 -12.82 2.15
N SER A 311 -12.72 -12.41 1.96
CA SER A 311 -13.09 -11.02 1.65
C SER A 311 -12.74 -10.04 2.77
N ASN A 312 -12.63 -10.52 4.02
CA ASN A 312 -12.24 -9.70 5.17
C ASN A 312 -10.74 -9.38 5.17
N TYR A 313 -9.97 -10.01 4.28
CA TYR A 313 -8.52 -9.86 4.18
C TYR A 313 -8.08 -9.27 2.83
N ALA A 314 -9.02 -8.80 2.02
CA ALA A 314 -8.71 -8.13 0.75
C ALA A 314 -8.69 -6.60 0.95
N VAL A 315 -7.62 -5.94 0.52
CA VAL A 315 -7.54 -4.47 0.49
C VAL A 315 -8.22 -3.95 -0.77
N GLN A 316 -9.00 -2.87 -0.67
CA GLN A 316 -9.55 -2.21 -1.85
C GLN A 316 -8.55 -1.19 -2.43
N VAL A 317 -8.43 -1.13 -3.76
CA VAL A 317 -7.52 -0.20 -4.45
C VAL A 317 -8.31 0.71 -5.40
N GLY A 318 -8.09 2.01 -5.26
CA GLY A 318 -8.68 3.04 -6.14
C GLY A 318 -10.06 3.52 -5.66
N PRO A 319 -10.69 4.44 -6.42
CA PRO A 319 -12.01 4.95 -6.09
C PRO A 319 -13.02 3.79 -6.03
N THR A 320 -13.70 3.67 -4.89
CA THR A 320 -14.63 2.58 -4.58
C THR A 320 -15.58 2.34 -5.75
N ARG A 321 -15.45 1.15 -6.38
CA ARG A 321 -16.53 0.61 -7.19
C ARG A 321 -17.70 0.35 -6.26
N SER A 322 -18.92 0.44 -6.77
CA SER A 322 -20.08 0.28 -5.90
C SER A 322 -20.11 -1.16 -5.36
N ARG A 323 -20.61 -1.35 -4.13
CA ARG A 323 -20.79 -2.69 -3.53
C ARG A 323 -21.65 -3.65 -4.38
N ALA A 324 -22.33 -3.14 -5.40
CA ALA A 324 -23.08 -3.93 -6.40
C ALA A 324 -22.18 -4.48 -7.51
N ASP A 325 -21.11 -3.76 -7.87
CA ASP A 325 -20.10 -4.21 -8.82
C ASP A 325 -19.23 -5.31 -8.19
N ASP A 326 -18.87 -5.13 -6.90
CA ASP A 326 -18.12 -6.13 -6.12
C ASP A 326 -18.92 -7.45 -5.99
N LYS A 327 -20.23 -7.37 -5.72
CA LYS A 327 -21.12 -8.55 -5.66
C LYS A 327 -21.26 -9.27 -7.00
N ALA A 328 -21.30 -8.54 -8.11
CA ALA A 328 -21.42 -9.14 -9.43
C ALA A 328 -20.13 -9.89 -9.84
N GLU A 329 -18.97 -9.40 -9.43
CA GLU A 329 -17.70 -10.10 -9.61
C GLU A 329 -17.54 -11.29 -8.65
N GLU A 330 -18.00 -11.16 -7.40
CA GLU A 330 -18.05 -12.23 -6.38
C GLU A 330 -18.98 -13.39 -6.83
N GLU A 331 -20.22 -13.10 -7.24
CA GLU A 331 -21.17 -14.09 -7.78
C GLU A 331 -20.68 -14.69 -9.11
N GLY A 332 -20.05 -13.87 -9.96
CA GLY A 332 -19.40 -14.34 -11.19
C GLY A 332 -18.23 -15.29 -10.92
N PHE A 333 -17.59 -15.18 -9.75
CA PHE A 333 -16.42 -15.94 -9.34
C PHE A 333 -16.77 -17.26 -8.65
N GLU A 334 -17.75 -17.29 -7.74
CA GLU A 334 -18.25 -18.53 -7.14
C GLU A 334 -18.61 -19.57 -8.23
N ASN A 335 -19.22 -19.09 -9.32
CA ASN A 335 -19.54 -19.88 -10.50
C ASN A 335 -18.31 -20.44 -11.25
N ARG A 336 -17.15 -19.75 -11.20
CA ARG A 336 -15.89 -20.20 -11.82
C ARG A 336 -15.12 -21.18 -10.94
N CYS A 337 -15.17 -21.04 -9.62
CA CYS A 337 -14.57 -22.00 -8.68
C CYS A 337 -15.35 -23.32 -8.65
N ALA A 338 -16.69 -23.26 -8.64
CA ALA A 338 -17.54 -24.45 -8.76
C ALA A 338 -17.26 -25.25 -10.05
N ALA A 339 -16.81 -24.59 -11.12
CA ALA A 339 -16.48 -25.24 -12.38
C ALA A 339 -15.09 -25.93 -12.40
N ARG A 340 -14.21 -25.70 -11.41
CA ARG A 340 -12.85 -26.29 -11.36
C ARG A 340 -12.74 -27.59 -10.55
N HIS A 341 -13.81 -28.06 -9.90
CA HIS A 341 -13.86 -29.38 -9.26
C HIS A 341 -14.73 -30.37 -10.08
N PRO A 342 -14.15 -31.29 -10.89
CA PRO A 342 -14.94 -32.24 -11.65
C PRO A 342 -15.26 -33.50 -10.85
N GLY A 343 -16.45 -33.53 -10.25
CA GLY A 343 -17.13 -34.76 -9.82
C GLY A 343 -18.39 -35.01 -10.67
N SER A 344 -18.25 -35.73 -11.79
CA SER A 344 -19.35 -36.06 -12.74
C SER A 344 -20.14 -37.32 -12.31
N PRO A 345 -21.29 -37.75 -12.96
CA PRO A 345 -21.77 -37.33 -14.28
C PRO A 345 -23.31 -37.25 -14.57
N GLN A 346 -23.58 -36.64 -15.74
CA GLN A 346 -24.71 -36.83 -16.68
C GLN A 346 -26.07 -36.14 -16.45
N SER A 347 -26.44 -35.21 -17.34
CA SER A 347 -27.19 -35.54 -18.57
C SER A 347 -27.37 -34.34 -19.54
N ARG A 348 -27.74 -34.67 -20.77
CA ARG A 348 -27.62 -33.94 -22.05
C ARG A 348 -28.64 -32.81 -22.24
N GLY A 349 -28.28 -31.78 -23.05
CA GLY A 349 -29.29 -31.09 -23.86
C GLY A 349 -28.96 -29.71 -24.47
N ARG A 350 -28.59 -29.71 -25.76
CA ARG A 350 -28.91 -28.72 -26.83
C ARG A 350 -28.35 -27.28 -26.85
N MET A 351 -27.52 -27.09 -27.87
CA MET A 351 -27.33 -25.97 -28.84
C MET A 351 -28.11 -24.63 -28.73
N ARG A 352 -27.30 -23.58 -28.94
CA ARG A 352 -27.48 -22.30 -29.70
C ARG A 352 -28.46 -21.25 -29.17
N ASN A 353 -27.94 -20.05 -28.88
CA ASN A 353 -28.29 -18.86 -29.66
C ASN A 353 -27.24 -17.73 -29.51
N VAL A 354 -26.73 -17.29 -30.66
CA VAL A 354 -25.97 -16.05 -30.84
C VAL A 354 -27.00 -14.98 -31.16
N GLY A 355 -27.03 -13.91 -30.36
CA GLY A 355 -27.79 -12.70 -30.68
C GLY A 355 -28.45 -12.07 -29.47
N ASN A 356 -27.77 -11.14 -28.80
CA ASN A 356 -28.42 -9.98 -28.16
C ASN A 356 -27.45 -8.90 -27.61
N LEU A 357 -26.40 -8.52 -28.35
CA LEU A 357 -25.60 -7.34 -27.99
C LEU A 357 -26.22 -6.02 -28.50
N GLN A 358 -27.00 -6.06 -29.58
CA GLN A 358 -27.52 -4.85 -30.20
C GLN A 358 -28.78 -4.28 -29.50
N ALA A 359 -29.61 -5.15 -28.92
CA ALA A 359 -30.78 -4.72 -28.15
C ALA A 359 -30.45 -4.16 -26.76
N ARG A 360 -29.26 -4.45 -26.20
CA ARG A 360 -28.80 -3.89 -24.92
C ARG A 360 -28.18 -2.49 -25.06
N MET A 361 -27.63 -2.15 -26.23
CA MET A 361 -27.09 -0.81 -26.49
C MET A 361 -28.17 0.24 -26.76
N GLU A 362 -29.29 -0.12 -27.39
CA GLU A 362 -30.38 0.84 -27.68
C GLU A 362 -31.22 1.19 -26.44
N ALA A 363 -31.30 0.30 -25.44
CA ALA A 363 -32.01 0.57 -24.19
C ALA A 363 -31.23 1.50 -23.23
N MET A 364 -29.91 1.63 -23.40
CA MET A 364 -29.04 2.41 -22.52
C MET A 364 -28.89 3.88 -22.97
N MET A 365 -29.25 4.19 -24.23
CA MET A 365 -29.16 5.54 -24.81
C MET A 365 -30.48 6.34 -24.79
N SER A 366 -31.57 5.78 -24.25
CA SER A 366 -32.91 6.41 -24.25
C SER A 366 -33.32 7.03 -22.90
N ARG A 367 -32.44 7.08 -21.91
CA ARG A 367 -32.75 7.70 -20.61
C ARG A 367 -31.58 8.56 -20.16
N HIS A 368 -31.49 9.79 -20.68
CA HIS A 368 -30.90 10.98 -20.05
C HIS A 368 -31.16 12.19 -20.98
N GLU A 369 -32.41 12.66 -21.01
CA GLU A 369 -32.67 14.07 -21.31
C GLU A 369 -32.54 14.81 -19.97
N VAL A 370 -31.42 15.51 -19.80
CA VAL A 370 -31.23 16.47 -18.72
C VAL A 370 -30.94 17.81 -19.39
N ASP A 371 -31.92 18.71 -19.32
CA ASP A 371 -31.81 20.11 -19.71
C ASP A 371 -30.71 20.80 -18.91
N TRP A 372 -29.61 21.14 -19.58
CA TRP A 372 -28.68 22.17 -19.14
C TRP A 372 -28.25 22.98 -20.36
N ILE A 373 -28.62 24.27 -20.37
CA ILE A 373 -27.82 25.45 -20.75
C ILE A 373 -28.78 26.66 -20.70
N GLN A 374 -28.60 27.53 -19.71
CA GLN A 374 -29.01 28.94 -19.78
C GLN A 374 -27.70 29.75 -19.82
N PRO A 375 -27.50 30.62 -20.83
CA PRO A 375 -26.27 31.41 -20.94
C PRO A 375 -26.25 32.56 -19.92
N PHE A 376 -25.10 32.72 -19.26
CA PHE A 376 -24.78 33.84 -18.39
C PHE A 376 -24.58 35.12 -19.22
N GLU A 377 -25.46 36.11 -19.05
CA GLU A 377 -25.25 37.47 -19.54
C GLU A 377 -24.41 38.28 -18.53
N VAL A 378 -23.37 38.96 -19.03
CA VAL A 378 -22.53 39.88 -18.26
C VAL A 378 -23.13 41.29 -18.33
N PRO A 379 -23.46 41.96 -17.21
CA PRO A 379 -23.83 43.36 -17.26
C PRO A 379 -22.59 44.26 -17.21
N ARG A 380 -22.46 45.17 -18.19
CA ARG A 380 -21.79 46.48 -18.05
C ARG A 380 -22.89 47.54 -17.96
N PRO A 381 -22.74 48.65 -17.22
CA PRO A 381 -21.62 49.61 -17.30
C PRO A 381 -20.69 49.62 -16.09
#